data_AF-A0A8J6MWK3-F1
#
_entry.id   AF-A0A8J6MWK3-F1
#
_cell.length_a   1.000
_cell.length_b   1.000
_cell.length_c   1.000
_cell.angle_alpha   90.00
_cell.angle_beta   90.00
_cell.angle_gamma   90.00
#
_symmetry.space_group_name_H-M   'P 1'
#
loop_
_entity.id
_entity.type
_entity.pdbx_description
1 polymer ?
#
loop_
_entity_poly.entity_id
_entity_poly.type
_entity_poly.pdbx_seq_one_letter_code
_entity_poly.pdbx_strand_id
1 'polypeptide(L)' 'TIKTAYKRMAKVYHPDVGGDEEAFKKLNDAHEQMLSWAEHPQYTSRKALQDCWSYDGAASRWSPPL' A
#
# COMPACT_ATOMS: atom_id res chain seq x y z
N THR A 1 5.95 -0.45 9.96
CA THR A 1 5.09 -1.65 9.81
C THR A 1 3.65 -1.20 9.62
N ILE A 2 2.81 -2.00 8.93
CA ILE A 2 1.41 -1.65 8.59
C ILE A 2 0.64 -1.13 9.82
N LYS A 3 0.82 -1.77 10.98
CA LYS A 3 0.24 -1.37 12.28
C LYS A 3 0.68 0.01 12.79
N THR A 4 1.93 0.41 12.58
CA THR A 4 2.42 1.73 13.04
C THR A 4 1.91 2.87 12.16
N ALA A 5 1.81 2.64 10.84
CA ALA A 5 1.17 3.59 9.93
C ALA A 5 -0.33 3.74 10.23
N TYR A 6 -1.02 2.62 10.46
CA TYR A 6 -2.42 2.62 10.87
C TYR A 6 -2.66 3.42 12.15
N LYS A 7 -1.88 3.20 13.21
CA LYS A 7 -2.01 3.97 14.46
C LYS A 7 -1.85 5.49 14.28
N ARG A 8 -0.95 5.93 13.38
CA ARG A 8 -0.76 7.36 13.10
C ARG A 8 -1.96 7.95 12.39
N MET A 9 -2.50 7.24 11.40
CA MET A 9 -3.68 7.69 10.66
C MET A 9 -4.95 7.62 11.52
N ALA A 10 -5.11 6.55 12.31
CA ALA A 10 -6.21 6.40 13.26
C ALA A 10 -6.27 7.57 14.25
N LYS A 11 -5.11 8.09 14.69
CA LYS A 11 -5.05 9.26 15.57
C LYS A 11 -5.47 10.56 14.89
N VAL A 12 -5.30 10.68 13.57
CA VAL A 12 -5.68 11.86 12.78
C VAL A 12 -7.17 11.87 12.49
N TYR A 13 -7.74 10.71 12.16
CA TYR A 13 -9.14 10.56 11.77
C TYR A 13 -10.06 10.11 12.92
N HIS A 14 -9.59 10.11 14.16
CA HIS A 14 -10.41 9.65 15.28
C HIS A 14 -11.61 10.58 15.51
N PRO A 15 -12.84 10.06 15.67
CA PRO A 15 -14.03 10.89 15.86
C PRO A 15 -13.95 11.77 17.12
N ASP A 16 -13.27 11.32 18.18
CA ASP A 16 -13.06 12.11 19.41
C ASP A 16 -12.27 13.41 19.20
N VAL A 17 -11.50 13.54 18.11
CA VAL A 17 -10.79 14.78 17.74
C VAL A 17 -11.53 15.58 16.66
N GLY A 18 -12.77 15.20 16.32
CA GLY A 18 -13.53 15.79 15.22
C GLY A 18 -13.18 15.20 13.85
N GLY A 19 -12.60 14.00 13.84
CA GLY A 19 -12.27 13.27 12.61
C GLY A 19 -13.50 12.65 11.95
N ASP A 20 -13.38 12.44 10.64
CA ASP A 20 -14.45 11.91 9.79
C ASP A 20 -14.60 10.38 9.97
N GLU A 21 -15.76 9.95 10.46
CA GLU A 21 -16.07 8.55 10.76
C GLU A 21 -16.04 7.68 9.49
N GLU A 22 -16.40 8.23 8.33
CA GLU A 22 -16.33 7.51 7.06
C GLU A 22 -14.87 7.27 6.62
N ALA A 23 -14.00 8.25 6.86
CA ALA A 23 -12.58 8.13 6.58
C ALA A 23 -11.92 7.08 7.50
N PHE A 24 -12.32 7.04 8.77
CA PHE A 24 -11.85 6.03 9.71
C PHE A 24 -12.29 4.61 9.31
N LYS A 25 -13.54 4.45 8.85
CA LYS A 25 -14.05 3.16 8.37
C LYS A 25 -13.27 2.65 7.15
N LYS A 26 -12.99 3.52 6.18
CA LYS A 26 -12.12 3.19 5.02
C LYS A 26 -10.70 2.83 5.43
N LEU A 27 -10.15 3.53 6.43
CA LEU A 27 -8.83 3.25 6.96
C LEU A 27 -8.76 1.85 7.60
N ASN A 28 -9.75 1.49 8.42
CA ASN A 28 -9.81 0.19 9.08
C ASN A 28 -9.95 -0.95 8.06
N ASP A 29 -10.83 -0.77 7.06
CA ASP A 29 -11.04 -1.75 5.99
C ASP A 29 -9.75 -1.97 5.17
N ALA A 30 -9.07 -0.90 4.79
CA ALA A 30 -7.77 -0.98 4.11
C ALA A 30 -6.69 -1.64 4.97
N HIS A 31 -6.71 -1.43 6.29
CA HIS A 31 -5.78 -2.07 7.22
C HIS A 31 -6.02 -3.58 7.36
N GLU A 32 -7.28 -4.02 7.41
CA GLU A 32 -7.65 -5.44 7.41
C GLU A 32 -7.26 -6.11 6.09
N GLN A 33 -7.52 -5.46 4.95
CA GLN A 33 -7.08 -5.95 3.64
C GLN A 33 -5.55 -6.07 3.55
N MET A 34 -4.81 -5.07 4.05
CA MET A 34 -3.34 -5.13 4.10
C MET A 34 -2.82 -6.22 5.05
N LEU A 35 -3.51 -6.50 6.15
CA LEU A 35 -3.17 -7.60 7.07
C LEU A 35 -3.39 -8.95 6.41
N SER A 36 -4.56 -9.17 5.79
CA SER A 36 -4.86 -10.40 5.05
C SER A 36 -3.90 -10.61 3.88
N TRP A 37 -3.56 -9.54 3.14
CA TRP A 37 -2.53 -9.60 2.11
C TRP A 37 -1.15 -9.92 2.69
N ALA A 38 -0.80 -9.41 3.88
CA ALA A 38 0.48 -9.72 4.50
C ALA A 38 0.59 -11.19 4.95
N GLU A 39 -0.53 -11.86 5.25
CA GLU A 39 -0.57 -13.30 5.54
C GLU A 39 -0.35 -14.14 4.27
N HIS A 40 -0.89 -13.69 3.13
CA HIS A 40 -0.71 -14.31 1.82
C HIS A 40 -0.24 -13.28 0.78
N PRO A 41 1.03 -12.85 0.83
CA PRO A 41 1.52 -11.76 -0.01
C PRO A 41 1.61 -12.24 -1.45
N GLN A 42 0.56 -11.97 -2.22
CA GLN A 42 0.56 -12.20 -3.65
C GLN A 42 1.21 -10.99 -4.32
N TYR A 43 2.53 -11.06 -4.47
CA TYR A 43 3.26 -10.12 -5.30
C TYR A 43 2.81 -10.28 -6.75
N THR A 44 1.90 -9.43 -7.18
CA THR A 44 1.60 -9.24 -8.59
C THR A 44 2.75 -8.43 -9.18
N SER A 45 3.83 -9.11 -9.53
CA SER A 45 4.78 -8.58 -10.50
C SER A 45 4.01 -8.46 -11.81
N ARG A 46 3.45 -7.27 -12.08
CA ARG A 46 3.10 -6.94 -13.46
C ARG A 46 4.43 -6.99 -14.19
N LYS A 47 4.65 -8.05 -14.97
CA LYS A 47 5.66 -8.03 -16.04
C LYS A 47 5.54 -6.66 -16.67
N ALA A 48 6.68 -5.97 -16.80
CA ALA A 48 6.75 -4.66 -17.45
C ALA A 48 5.75 -4.66 -18.60
N LEU A 49 4.79 -3.74 -18.57
CA LEU A 49 3.85 -3.57 -19.68
C LEU A 49 4.71 -3.53 -20.95
N GLN A 50 4.33 -4.29 -21.98
CA GLN A 50 4.98 -4.17 -23.29
C GLN A 50 5.07 -2.68 -23.63
N ASP A 51 6.23 -2.23 -24.08
CA ASP A 51 6.58 -0.82 -24.37
C ASP A 51 6.84 0.12 -23.18
N CYS A 52 6.92 -0.36 -21.93
CA CYS A 52 7.28 0.48 -20.77
C CYS A 52 8.71 0.24 -20.26
N TRP A 53 9.42 1.33 -19.96
CA TRP A 53 10.69 1.30 -19.22
C TRP A 53 10.50 0.65 -17.84
N SER A 54 11.43 -0.22 -17.46
CA SER A 54 11.41 -0.87 -16.14
C SER A 54 12.71 -0.59 -15.40
N TYR A 55 12.61 -0.27 -14.11
CA TYR A 55 13.80 -0.11 -13.25
C TYR A 55 14.20 -1.47 -12.70
N ASP A 56 15.39 -1.93 -13.05
CA ASP A 56 15.99 -3.14 -12.48
C ASP A 56 16.73 -2.78 -11.19
N GLY A 57 16.15 -3.20 -10.06
CA GLY A 57 16.73 -3.00 -8.74
C GLY A 57 18.02 -3.79 -8.49
N ALA A 58 18.26 -4.90 -9.22
CA ALA A 58 19.48 -5.68 -9.09
C ALA A 58 20.65 -5.03 -9.85
N ALA A 59 20.37 -4.45 -11.01
CA ALA A 59 21.37 -3.75 -11.82
C ALA A 59 21.50 -2.25 -11.50
N SER A 60 20.63 -1.71 -10.63
CA SER A 60 20.49 -0.27 -10.38
C SER A 60 20.40 0.55 -11.68
N ARG A 61 19.69 0.02 -12.68
CA ARG A 61 19.63 0.59 -14.03
C ARG A 61 18.23 0.48 -14.62
N TRP A 62 17.90 1.43 -15.48
CA TRP A 62 16.70 1.39 -16.30
C TRP A 62 16.89 0.46 -17.51
N SER A 63 15.97 -0.47 -17.70
CA SER A 63 15.92 -1.39 -18.83
C SER A 63 14.90 -0.90 -19.86
N PRO A 64 15.27 -0.82 -21.15
CA PRO A 64 14.36 -0.42 -22.21
C PRO A 64 13.26 -1.49 -22.40
N PRO A 65 12.09 -1.12 -22.95
CA PRO A 65 11.05 -2.09 -23.31
C PRO A 65 11.56 -3.12 -24.35
N LEU A 66 11.01 -4.33 -24.29
CA LEU A 66 11.30 -5.45 -25.22
C LEU A 66 10.73 -5.19 -26.62
#